data_AF-A0A9P7D0F7-F1
#
_entry.id   AF-A0A9P7D0F7-F1
#
_cell.length_a   1.000
_cell.length_b   1.000
_cell.length_c   1.000
_cell.angle_alpha   90.00
_cell.angle_beta   90.00
_cell.angle_gamma   90.00
#
_symmetry.space_group_name_H-M   'P 1'
#
loop_
_entity.id
_entity.type
_entity.pdbx_description
1 polymer ?
#
loop_
_entity_poly.entity_id
_entity_poly.type
_entity_poly.pdbx_seq_one_letter_code
_entity_poly.pdbx_strand_id
1 'polypeptide(L)'
;MLANSAESADPSAAKTDLQGLELAEHHFGPLLRPTRATQSAWTNYSINRLQTNKKYRTVVSVSRKGSEDGSEDGSGDGSGEDSEEDSEEYEYDEYSDEAWLFDSVKACVSQIEEEMDFENGILQKCITILWNETVLDDEEPRSTDHLVRIYSPTAPMYIDVHFQYYCRSRWSEVEWFYSLGYKIQRRPSATAANAFAIKKELNNGCPPDVHTRNGWQTLCWGYYDDSHENYGKNWRRIECGQVELHEEGVMDVHEALFGEMEKPAETDSEAMLAYRRSLVRGIRLLLAAVGVSYDVACTDDESDEGTHELMLEGLSDKWVGRGIRNACGLRLARDAEEERAGAQERLEEAKGYDDDDEDDDEEGDYDDDYGF
;
A
#
# COMPACT_ATOMS: atom_id res chain seq x y z
N MET A 1 -44.53 -27.10 -55.08
CA MET A 1 -44.62 -26.18 -53.95
C MET A 1 -43.56 -26.59 -52.94
N LEU A 2 -42.40 -25.94 -52.99
CA LEU A 2 -41.33 -26.13 -52.00
C LEU A 2 -41.12 -24.77 -51.34
N ALA A 3 -41.39 -24.72 -50.04
CA ALA A 3 -41.26 -23.55 -49.21
C ALA A 3 -39.78 -23.31 -48.92
N ASN A 4 -39.25 -22.16 -49.34
CA ASN A 4 -37.98 -21.65 -48.86
C ASN A 4 -38.24 -20.98 -47.50
N SER A 5 -37.83 -21.65 -46.43
CA SER A 5 -37.65 -21.02 -45.13
C SER A 5 -36.48 -20.04 -45.23
N ALA A 6 -36.78 -18.76 -45.03
CA ALA A 6 -35.77 -17.75 -44.77
C ALA A 6 -35.17 -18.02 -43.39
N GLU A 7 -33.91 -18.44 -43.35
CA GLU A 7 -33.11 -18.43 -42.13
C GLU A 7 -32.95 -16.98 -41.67
N SER A 8 -33.62 -16.70 -40.57
CA SER A 8 -33.45 -15.54 -39.70
C SER A 8 -31.99 -15.44 -39.28
N ALA A 9 -31.26 -14.48 -39.83
CA ALA A 9 -29.96 -14.08 -39.32
C ALA A 9 -30.14 -13.47 -37.91
N ASP A 10 -29.70 -14.22 -36.91
CA ASP A 10 -29.59 -13.81 -35.52
C ASP A 10 -28.59 -12.63 -35.41
N PRO A 11 -28.97 -11.41 -34.98
CA PRO A 11 -28.09 -10.24 -34.96
C PRO A 11 -27.22 -10.16 -33.69
N SER A 12 -26.83 -11.30 -33.09
CA SER A 12 -26.11 -11.35 -31.80
C SER A 12 -24.59 -11.57 -31.94
N ALA A 13 -24.02 -11.30 -33.12
CA ALA A 13 -22.61 -11.56 -33.42
C ALA A 13 -21.78 -10.29 -33.70
N ALA A 14 -22.02 -9.19 -32.99
CA ALA A 14 -21.04 -8.12 -32.87
C ALA A 14 -20.06 -8.47 -31.72
N LYS A 15 -19.30 -9.56 -31.87
CA LYS A 15 -18.07 -9.75 -31.08
C LYS A 15 -17.17 -8.61 -31.52
N THR A 16 -16.99 -7.63 -30.65
CA THR A 16 -16.18 -6.45 -30.92
C THR A 16 -14.76 -6.88 -31.32
N ASP A 17 -14.41 -6.67 -32.60
CA ASP A 17 -13.06 -6.85 -33.17
C ASP A 17 -12.05 -5.81 -32.63
N LEU A 18 -12.33 -5.20 -31.47
CA LEU A 18 -11.50 -4.17 -30.87
C LEU A 18 -10.15 -4.76 -30.51
N GLN A 19 -9.08 -4.06 -30.91
CA GLN A 19 -7.71 -4.47 -30.63
C GLN A 19 -6.86 -3.24 -30.29
N GLY A 20 -5.70 -3.48 -29.73
CA GLY A 20 -4.75 -2.43 -29.39
C GLY A 20 -5.34 -1.44 -28.39
N LEU A 21 -5.07 -0.16 -28.62
CA LEU A 21 -5.49 0.92 -27.74
C LEU A 21 -7.02 1.05 -27.67
N GLU A 22 -7.74 0.76 -28.77
CA GLU A 22 -9.21 0.84 -28.79
C GLU A 22 -9.86 -0.16 -27.83
N LEU A 23 -9.28 -1.37 -27.70
CA LEU A 23 -9.72 -2.35 -26.72
C LEU A 23 -9.48 -1.88 -25.29
N ALA A 24 -8.33 -1.25 -25.05
CA ALA A 24 -7.97 -0.75 -23.72
C ALA A 24 -8.90 0.40 -23.30
N GLU A 25 -9.15 1.36 -24.17
CA GLU A 25 -10.08 2.48 -23.94
C GLU A 25 -11.51 2.00 -23.74
N HIS A 26 -11.97 1.01 -24.51
CA HIS A 26 -13.31 0.46 -24.35
C HIS A 26 -13.54 -0.16 -22.96
N HIS A 27 -12.54 -0.83 -22.39
CA HIS A 27 -12.69 -1.52 -21.10
C HIS A 27 -12.25 -0.69 -19.89
N PHE A 28 -11.31 0.23 -20.06
CA PHE A 28 -10.65 0.92 -18.96
C PHE A 28 -10.61 2.44 -19.13
N GLY A 29 -11.24 2.96 -20.19
CA GLY A 29 -11.23 4.37 -20.52
C GLY A 29 -12.04 5.24 -19.55
N PRO A 30 -11.76 6.56 -19.53
CA PRO A 30 -10.70 7.20 -20.31
C PRO A 30 -9.30 6.88 -19.76
N LEU A 31 -8.39 6.44 -20.62
CA LEU A 31 -6.98 6.30 -20.26
C LEU A 31 -6.31 7.68 -20.17
N LEU A 32 -5.33 7.83 -19.29
CA LEU A 32 -4.64 9.09 -19.09
C LEU A 32 -3.57 9.26 -20.17
N ARG A 33 -3.80 10.13 -21.16
CA ARG A 33 -2.81 10.48 -22.21
C ARG A 33 -2.01 9.27 -22.77
N PRO A 34 -2.66 8.31 -23.44
CA PRO A 34 -2.01 7.07 -23.86
C PRO A 34 -0.76 7.28 -24.72
N THR A 35 0.31 6.59 -24.34
CA THR A 35 1.57 6.55 -25.07
C THR A 35 1.48 5.67 -26.32
N ARG A 36 2.37 5.94 -27.28
CA ARG A 36 2.45 5.13 -28.50
C ARG A 36 3.07 3.77 -28.18
N ALA A 37 2.35 2.71 -28.51
CA ALA A 37 2.85 1.34 -28.44
C ALA A 37 2.26 0.50 -29.58
N THR A 38 2.76 -0.72 -29.74
CA THR A 38 2.22 -1.62 -30.75
C THR A 38 0.80 -2.06 -30.39
N GLN A 39 -0.01 -2.35 -31.41
CA GLN A 39 -1.34 -2.93 -31.22
C GLN A 39 -1.29 -4.20 -30.35
N SER A 40 -0.29 -5.07 -30.56
CA SER A 40 -0.12 -6.28 -29.75
C SER A 40 0.16 -5.98 -28.27
N ALA A 41 0.91 -4.91 -27.96
CA ALA A 41 1.23 -4.56 -26.57
C ALA A 41 -0.04 -4.12 -25.81
N TRP A 42 -0.82 -3.22 -26.40
CA TRP A 42 -2.09 -2.78 -25.82
C TRP A 42 -3.14 -3.91 -25.73
N THR A 43 -3.19 -4.80 -26.74
CA THR A 43 -4.05 -6.00 -26.67
C THR A 43 -3.62 -6.91 -25.50
N ASN A 44 -2.32 -7.20 -25.37
CA ASN A 44 -1.83 -8.06 -24.29
C ASN A 44 -2.07 -7.44 -22.91
N TYR A 45 -1.82 -6.14 -22.76
CA TYR A 45 -2.14 -5.38 -21.56
C TYR A 45 -3.62 -5.52 -21.19
N SER A 46 -4.52 -5.32 -22.18
CA SER A 46 -5.96 -5.37 -21.94
C SER A 46 -6.42 -6.77 -21.53
N ILE A 47 -5.94 -7.80 -22.23
CA ILE A 47 -6.24 -9.19 -21.89
C ILE A 47 -5.68 -9.54 -20.50
N ASN A 48 -4.45 -9.13 -20.19
CA ASN A 48 -3.85 -9.34 -18.88
C ASN A 48 -4.71 -8.73 -17.77
N ARG A 49 -5.08 -7.45 -17.91
CA ARG A 49 -5.88 -6.71 -16.93
C ARG A 49 -7.27 -7.32 -16.76
N LEU A 50 -7.98 -7.62 -17.85
CA LEU A 50 -9.29 -8.27 -17.80
C LEU A 50 -9.24 -9.62 -17.10
N GLN A 51 -8.29 -10.48 -17.46
CA GLN A 51 -8.20 -11.81 -16.87
C GLN A 51 -7.75 -11.76 -15.41
N THR A 52 -6.84 -10.85 -15.07
CA THR A 52 -6.39 -10.65 -13.69
C THR A 52 -7.53 -10.10 -12.83
N ASN A 53 -8.26 -9.09 -13.29
CA ASN A 53 -9.42 -8.53 -12.57
C ASN A 53 -10.59 -9.51 -12.45
N LYS A 54 -10.68 -10.50 -13.34
CA LYS A 54 -11.64 -11.60 -13.20
C LYS A 54 -11.23 -12.60 -12.11
N LYS A 55 -9.92 -12.80 -11.95
CA LYS A 55 -9.34 -13.77 -11.01
C LYS A 55 -9.16 -13.18 -9.61
N TYR A 56 -8.86 -11.90 -9.52
CA TYR A 56 -8.54 -11.16 -8.32
C TYR A 56 -9.45 -9.95 -8.17
N ARG A 57 -9.66 -9.49 -6.95
CA ARG A 57 -10.53 -8.34 -6.67
C ARG A 57 -9.83 -7.03 -7.03
N THR A 58 -10.59 -6.11 -7.63
CA THR A 58 -10.15 -4.72 -7.86
C THR A 58 -10.61 -3.83 -6.71
N VAL A 59 -9.90 -2.73 -6.45
CA VAL A 59 -10.24 -1.83 -5.33
C VAL A 59 -11.67 -1.26 -5.46
N VAL A 60 -12.13 -1.05 -6.69
CA VAL A 60 -13.46 -0.45 -6.98
C VAL A 60 -14.60 -1.49 -7.02
N SER A 61 -14.31 -2.79 -7.00
CA SER A 61 -15.35 -3.84 -7.11
C SER A 61 -16.08 -4.16 -5.80
N VAL A 62 -15.76 -3.51 -4.68
CA VAL A 62 -16.44 -3.71 -3.40
C VAL A 62 -17.76 -2.94 -3.40
N SER A 63 -18.80 -3.53 -3.99
CA SER A 63 -20.16 -3.15 -3.61
C SER A 63 -20.43 -3.83 -2.27
N ARG A 64 -20.46 -3.07 -1.17
CA ARG A 64 -21.04 -3.53 0.09
C ARG A 64 -22.44 -4.04 -0.27
N LYS A 65 -22.62 -5.37 -0.26
CA LYS A 65 -23.94 -5.96 -0.45
C LYS A 65 -24.70 -5.65 0.83
N GLY A 66 -25.35 -4.49 0.86
CA GLY A 66 -26.41 -4.22 1.81
C GLY A 66 -27.46 -5.31 1.64
N SER A 67 -27.77 -5.95 2.76
CA SER A 67 -28.86 -6.87 3.01
C SER A 67 -30.21 -6.24 2.65
N GLU A 68 -30.53 -6.17 1.35
CA GLU A 68 -31.89 -5.94 0.87
C GLU A 68 -32.46 -7.26 0.35
N ASP A 69 -32.73 -8.20 1.26
CA ASP A 69 -33.74 -9.24 1.05
C ASP A 69 -34.86 -9.02 2.09
N GLY A 70 -35.48 -7.85 2.00
CA GLY A 70 -36.78 -7.59 2.57
C GLY A 70 -37.86 -8.24 1.71
N SER A 71 -38.06 -9.55 1.87
CA SER A 71 -39.21 -10.25 1.32
C SER A 71 -40.47 -9.82 2.09
N GLU A 72 -41.14 -8.78 1.61
CA GLU A 72 -42.50 -8.42 2.03
C GLU A 72 -43.51 -9.41 1.40
N ASP A 73 -43.68 -10.57 2.02
CA ASP A 73 -44.88 -11.39 1.84
C ASP A 73 -45.87 -11.04 2.97
N GLY A 74 -46.91 -10.29 2.60
CA GLY A 74 -47.99 -9.90 3.50
C GLY A 74 -48.87 -11.09 3.92
N SER A 75 -49.25 -11.12 5.20
CA SER A 75 -50.62 -11.30 5.72
C SER A 75 -50.59 -11.72 7.20
N GLY A 76 -51.21 -10.93 8.09
CA GLY A 76 -51.34 -11.30 9.50
C GLY A 76 -51.96 -10.23 10.38
N ASP A 77 -53.29 -10.16 10.38
CA ASP A 77 -54.11 -9.52 11.42
C ASP A 77 -53.95 -10.29 12.76
N GLY A 78 -53.66 -9.59 13.85
CA GLY A 78 -53.57 -10.20 15.19
C GLY A 78 -53.10 -9.24 16.28
N SER A 79 -54.04 -8.73 17.05
CA SER A 79 -53.87 -7.92 18.27
C SER A 79 -53.04 -8.59 19.38
N GLY A 80 -52.22 -7.82 20.11
CA GLY A 80 -51.87 -8.14 21.51
C GLY A 80 -50.47 -7.72 21.99
N GLU A 81 -50.44 -6.62 22.76
CA GLU A 81 -49.67 -6.40 24.01
C GLU A 81 -48.13 -6.57 24.03
N ASP A 82 -47.46 -5.42 24.18
CA ASP A 82 -46.43 -5.09 25.17
C ASP A 82 -45.39 -6.16 25.57
N SER A 83 -44.16 -6.02 25.06
CA SER A 83 -42.97 -5.90 25.92
C SER A 83 -41.76 -5.47 25.09
N GLU A 84 -41.26 -4.30 25.45
CA GLU A 84 -40.00 -3.70 24.99
C GLU A 84 -38.83 -4.52 25.56
N GLU A 85 -38.21 -5.36 24.74
CA GLU A 85 -36.79 -5.71 24.86
C GLU A 85 -36.14 -5.41 23.51
N ASP A 86 -35.88 -4.11 23.33
CA ASP A 86 -35.10 -3.54 22.25
C ASP A 86 -33.62 -3.88 22.50
N SER A 87 -33.27 -5.15 22.33
CA SER A 87 -31.88 -5.54 22.15
C SER A 87 -31.51 -5.20 20.72
N GLU A 88 -31.05 -3.96 20.51
CA GLU A 88 -30.21 -3.61 19.38
C GLU A 88 -28.96 -4.49 19.45
N GLU A 89 -29.08 -5.70 18.91
CA GLU A 89 -27.97 -6.57 18.56
C GLU A 89 -27.25 -5.81 17.44
N TYR A 90 -26.32 -4.94 17.85
CA TYR A 90 -25.31 -4.38 16.97
C TYR A 90 -24.57 -5.59 16.40
N GLU A 91 -25.01 -6.04 15.23
CA GLU A 91 -24.24 -6.91 14.35
C GLU A 91 -22.94 -6.13 14.10
N TYR A 92 -21.93 -6.43 14.93
CA TYR A 92 -20.55 -6.08 14.65
C TYR A 92 -20.28 -6.75 13.30
N ASP A 93 -20.47 -6.01 12.22
CA ASP A 93 -19.93 -6.32 10.91
C ASP A 93 -18.44 -6.54 11.17
N GLU A 94 -18.06 -7.80 11.34
CA GLU A 94 -16.70 -8.26 11.57
C GLU A 94 -15.85 -7.57 10.50
N TYR A 95 -15.06 -6.58 10.93
CA TYR A 95 -14.18 -5.81 10.06
C TYR A 95 -13.17 -6.80 9.51
N SER A 96 -13.53 -7.45 8.40
CA SER A 96 -12.73 -8.56 7.90
C SER A 96 -11.35 -8.01 7.56
N ASP A 97 -10.29 -8.73 7.94
CA ASP A 97 -8.90 -8.42 7.57
C ASP A 97 -8.75 -8.13 6.06
N GLU A 98 -9.60 -8.75 5.24
CA GLU A 98 -9.68 -8.45 3.82
C GLU A 98 -10.09 -6.99 3.55
N ALA A 99 -11.18 -6.50 4.18
CA ALA A 99 -11.73 -5.17 3.96
C ALA A 99 -10.76 -4.05 4.33
N TRP A 100 -9.94 -4.24 5.38
CA TRP A 100 -8.97 -3.26 5.83
C TRP A 100 -8.07 -2.77 4.67
N LEU A 101 -7.43 -3.67 3.94
CA LEU A 101 -6.55 -3.28 2.84
C LEU A 101 -7.30 -2.55 1.71
N PHE A 102 -8.53 -2.98 1.39
CA PHE A 102 -9.32 -2.30 0.35
C PHE A 102 -9.64 -0.86 0.73
N ASP A 103 -10.08 -0.64 1.97
CA ASP A 103 -10.44 0.67 2.46
C ASP A 103 -9.21 1.57 2.63
N SER A 104 -8.09 1.03 3.13
CA SER A 104 -6.82 1.75 3.23
C SER A 104 -6.30 2.16 1.86
N VAL A 105 -6.26 1.26 0.87
CA VAL A 105 -5.84 1.61 -0.50
C VAL A 105 -6.77 2.66 -1.11
N LYS A 106 -8.09 2.51 -0.93
CA LYS A 106 -9.07 3.47 -1.44
C LYS A 106 -8.88 4.86 -0.85
N ALA A 107 -8.69 4.96 0.47
CA ALA A 107 -8.47 6.21 1.17
C ALA A 107 -7.17 6.88 0.71
N CYS A 108 -6.04 6.14 0.73
CA CYS A 108 -4.73 6.67 0.35
C CYS A 108 -4.70 7.14 -1.11
N VAL A 109 -5.26 6.35 -2.04
CA VAL A 109 -5.25 6.68 -3.46
C VAL A 109 -6.20 7.85 -3.77
N SER A 110 -7.31 8.00 -3.04
CA SER A 110 -8.20 9.15 -3.19
C SER A 110 -7.50 10.48 -2.90
N GLN A 111 -6.63 10.52 -1.88
CA GLN A 111 -5.84 11.71 -1.56
C GLN A 111 -4.91 12.08 -2.72
N ILE A 112 -4.24 11.09 -3.32
CA ILE A 112 -3.36 11.31 -4.49
C ILE A 112 -4.16 11.78 -5.71
N GLU A 113 -5.34 11.22 -5.95
CA GLU A 113 -6.23 11.65 -7.04
C GLU A 113 -6.64 13.12 -6.87
N GLU A 114 -7.01 13.53 -5.66
CA GLU A 114 -7.36 14.92 -5.35
C GLU A 114 -6.19 15.87 -5.59
N GLU A 115 -4.98 15.54 -5.11
CA GLU A 115 -3.78 16.34 -5.33
C GLU A 115 -3.37 16.49 -6.79
N MET A 116 -3.72 15.50 -7.62
CA MET A 116 -3.45 15.46 -9.05
C MET A 116 -4.58 16.05 -9.90
N ASP A 117 -5.65 16.55 -9.27
CA ASP A 117 -6.86 17.04 -9.93
C ASP A 117 -7.48 15.98 -10.86
N PHE A 118 -7.48 14.73 -10.40
CA PHE A 118 -8.13 13.61 -11.06
C PHE A 118 -9.51 13.34 -10.45
N GLU A 119 -10.45 12.88 -11.29
CA GLU A 119 -11.72 12.37 -10.79
C GLU A 119 -11.48 11.16 -9.88
N ASN A 120 -12.23 11.10 -8.76
CA ASN A 120 -12.10 10.02 -7.81
C ASN A 120 -12.33 8.66 -8.48
N GLY A 121 -11.42 7.73 -8.25
CA GLY A 121 -11.45 6.36 -8.73
C GLY A 121 -10.68 6.10 -10.03
N ILE A 122 -10.11 7.12 -10.70
CA ILE A 122 -9.29 6.93 -11.90
C ILE A 122 -8.09 6.01 -11.64
N LEU A 123 -7.29 6.31 -10.62
CA LEU A 123 -6.13 5.52 -10.21
C LEU A 123 -6.58 4.27 -9.46
N GLN A 124 -7.65 4.33 -8.65
CA GLN A 124 -8.13 3.15 -7.92
C GLN A 124 -8.54 2.00 -8.87
N LYS A 125 -9.18 2.31 -10.01
CA LYS A 125 -9.52 1.30 -11.04
C LYS A 125 -8.29 0.62 -11.64
N CYS A 126 -7.13 1.24 -11.54
CA CYS A 126 -5.87 0.72 -12.04
C CYS A 126 -5.21 -0.26 -11.07
N ILE A 127 -5.73 -0.41 -9.85
CA ILE A 127 -5.13 -1.21 -8.78
C ILE A 127 -5.90 -2.51 -8.59
N THR A 128 -5.16 -3.63 -8.60
CA THR A 128 -5.69 -4.97 -8.36
C THR A 128 -4.89 -5.66 -7.26
N ILE A 129 -5.55 -6.08 -6.19
CA ILE A 129 -4.92 -6.79 -5.07
C ILE A 129 -4.77 -8.26 -5.47
N LEU A 130 -3.53 -8.71 -5.65
CA LEU A 130 -3.21 -10.08 -6.07
C LEU A 130 -3.06 -11.04 -4.88
N TRP A 131 -2.63 -10.51 -3.74
CA TRP A 131 -2.43 -11.23 -2.49
C TRP A 131 -2.68 -10.29 -1.32
N ASN A 132 -3.41 -10.77 -0.31
CA ASN A 132 -3.59 -10.08 0.96
C ASN A 132 -3.57 -11.13 2.07
N GLU A 133 -2.55 -11.09 2.91
CA GLU A 133 -2.51 -11.78 4.21
C GLU A 133 -2.32 -10.71 5.28
N THR A 134 -3.41 -10.06 5.67
CA THR A 134 -3.47 -9.15 6.82
C THR A 134 -3.92 -9.93 8.04
N VAL A 135 -3.30 -9.65 9.17
CA VAL A 135 -3.78 -10.08 10.49
C VAL A 135 -3.82 -8.85 11.37
N LEU A 136 -5.02 -8.50 11.82
CA LEU A 136 -5.24 -7.41 12.74
C LEU A 136 -5.05 -7.88 14.19
N ASP A 137 -4.66 -6.96 15.06
CA ASP A 137 -4.76 -7.06 16.52
C ASP A 137 -5.63 -5.88 16.96
N ASP A 138 -6.85 -6.20 17.43
CA ASP A 138 -7.99 -5.28 17.49
C ASP A 138 -8.31 -4.67 16.11
N GLU A 139 -7.89 -3.43 15.86
CA GLU A 139 -8.11 -2.69 14.60
C GLU A 139 -6.80 -2.33 13.89
N GLU A 140 -5.65 -2.64 14.51
CA GLU A 140 -4.33 -2.29 13.98
C GLU A 140 -3.68 -3.49 13.28
N PRO A 141 -3.06 -3.30 12.11
CA PRO A 141 -2.29 -4.36 11.47
C PRO A 141 -1.16 -4.84 12.37
N ARG A 142 -1.20 -6.10 12.77
CA ARG A 142 -0.08 -6.78 13.45
C ARG A 142 0.90 -7.36 12.45
N SER A 143 0.39 -7.93 11.37
CA SER A 143 1.23 -8.46 10.29
C SER A 143 0.51 -8.38 8.96
N THR A 144 1.22 -7.95 7.92
CA THR A 144 0.66 -7.90 6.57
C THR A 144 1.64 -8.44 5.54
N ASP A 145 1.15 -9.16 4.54
CA ASP A 145 1.86 -9.49 3.31
C ASP A 145 0.94 -9.17 2.13
N HIS A 146 1.25 -8.10 1.41
CA HIS A 146 0.47 -7.57 0.30
C HIS A 146 1.25 -7.72 -1.00
N LEU A 147 0.57 -8.22 -2.03
CA LEU A 147 1.04 -8.13 -3.41
C LEU A 147 -0.03 -7.45 -4.24
N VAL A 148 0.30 -6.29 -4.77
CA VAL A 148 -0.63 -5.43 -5.51
C VAL A 148 -0.07 -5.12 -6.89
N ARG A 149 -0.95 -5.05 -7.88
CA ARG A 149 -0.59 -4.65 -9.24
C ARG A 149 -1.25 -3.33 -9.59
N ILE A 150 -0.43 -2.38 -10.04
CA ILE A 150 -0.86 -1.09 -10.59
C ILE A 150 -0.71 -1.14 -12.10
N TYR A 151 -1.82 -1.21 -12.82
CA TYR A 151 -1.83 -1.08 -14.27
C TYR A 151 -1.60 0.38 -14.66
N SER A 152 -0.64 0.64 -15.55
CA SER A 152 -0.42 2.00 -16.02
C SER A 152 -1.66 2.54 -16.72
N PRO A 153 -2.14 3.74 -16.38
CA PRO A 153 -3.21 4.41 -17.13
C PRO A 153 -2.72 5.02 -18.44
N THR A 154 -1.40 5.11 -18.67
CA THR A 154 -0.80 5.83 -19.81
C THR A 154 -0.07 4.91 -20.78
N ALA A 155 0.28 3.70 -20.38
CA ALA A 155 1.08 2.79 -21.20
C ALA A 155 0.63 1.34 -21.03
N PRO A 156 0.94 0.44 -21.98
CA PRO A 156 0.64 -0.98 -21.85
C PRO A 156 1.64 -1.69 -20.92
N MET A 157 1.75 -1.22 -19.68
CA MET A 157 2.69 -1.66 -18.65
C MET A 157 1.97 -1.82 -17.31
N TYR A 158 2.59 -2.48 -16.34
CA TYR A 158 2.14 -2.46 -14.95
C TYR A 158 3.32 -2.50 -13.99
N ILE A 159 3.06 -2.14 -12.74
CA ILE A 159 4.00 -2.27 -11.62
C ILE A 159 3.40 -3.27 -10.64
N ASP A 160 4.16 -4.31 -10.31
CA ASP A 160 3.86 -5.14 -9.14
C ASP A 160 4.54 -4.51 -7.92
N VAL A 161 3.82 -4.35 -6.82
CA VAL A 161 4.29 -3.80 -5.55
C VAL A 161 4.09 -4.86 -4.48
N HIS A 162 5.13 -5.12 -3.70
CA HIS A 162 5.07 -6.05 -2.59
C HIS A 162 5.44 -5.34 -1.30
N PHE A 163 4.61 -5.53 -0.28
CA PHE A 163 4.81 -4.97 1.05
C PHE A 163 4.63 -6.07 2.09
N GLN A 164 5.63 -6.21 2.95
CA GLN A 164 5.59 -7.07 4.11
C GLN A 164 5.79 -6.21 5.35
N TYR A 165 4.98 -6.44 6.38
CA TYR A 165 5.03 -5.72 7.65
C TYR A 165 4.76 -6.66 8.81
N TYR A 166 5.40 -6.36 9.93
CA TYR A 166 5.16 -7.00 11.20
C TYR A 166 5.40 -5.97 12.30
N CYS A 167 4.46 -5.88 13.23
CA CYS A 167 4.61 -5.15 14.47
C CYS A 167 3.92 -5.92 15.58
N ARG A 168 4.64 -6.24 16.65
CA ARG A 168 4.08 -6.90 17.81
C ARG A 168 4.71 -6.39 19.09
N SER A 169 3.88 -5.80 19.93
CA SER A 169 4.23 -5.49 21.32
C SER A 169 4.32 -6.79 22.14
N ARG A 170 5.37 -6.90 22.94
CA ARG A 170 5.59 -7.95 23.94
C ARG A 170 5.83 -7.29 25.30
N TRP A 171 5.99 -8.11 26.33
CA TRP A 171 6.12 -7.63 27.71
C TRP A 171 7.25 -6.60 27.91
N SER A 172 8.36 -6.72 27.19
CA SER A 172 9.54 -5.85 27.34
C SER A 172 10.16 -5.42 26.01
N GLU A 173 9.55 -5.78 24.89
CA GLU A 173 10.13 -5.59 23.56
C GLU A 173 9.03 -5.31 22.53
N VAL A 174 9.38 -4.61 21.46
CA VAL A 174 8.55 -4.45 20.28
C VAL A 174 9.27 -5.11 19.12
N GLU A 175 8.68 -6.15 18.54
CA GLU A 175 9.18 -6.74 17.30
C GLU A 175 8.58 -5.94 16.15
N TRP A 176 9.41 -5.25 15.38
CA TRP A 176 8.95 -4.47 14.23
C TRP A 176 9.88 -4.67 13.05
N PHE A 177 9.29 -4.92 11.87
CA PHE A 177 9.98 -4.82 10.60
C PHE A 177 8.99 -4.58 9.45
N TYR A 178 9.50 -4.01 8.37
CA TYR A 178 8.80 -3.97 7.10
C TYR A 178 9.77 -3.96 5.91
N SER A 179 9.30 -4.42 4.76
CA SER A 179 9.99 -4.31 3.47
C SER A 179 9.00 -3.92 2.40
N LEU A 180 9.33 -2.89 1.61
CA LEU A 180 8.57 -2.47 0.45
C LEU A 180 9.47 -2.51 -0.79
N GLY A 181 8.95 -3.09 -1.86
CA GLY A 181 9.64 -3.11 -3.15
C GLY A 181 8.68 -3.26 -4.31
N TYR A 182 9.21 -3.08 -5.51
CA TYR A 182 8.43 -3.03 -6.73
C TYR A 182 9.13 -3.67 -7.92
N LYS A 183 8.35 -4.02 -8.94
CA LYS A 183 8.85 -4.57 -10.21
C LYS A 183 8.02 -4.02 -11.37
N ILE A 184 8.68 -3.37 -12.32
CA ILE A 184 8.04 -2.78 -13.50
C ILE A 184 8.02 -3.80 -14.65
N GLN A 185 6.81 -4.20 -15.08
CA GLN A 185 6.63 -5.04 -16.25
C GLN A 185 6.31 -4.20 -17.48
N ARG A 186 7.36 -3.92 -18.27
CA ARG A 186 7.24 -3.13 -19.52
C ARG A 186 6.58 -3.88 -20.68
N ARG A 187 6.46 -5.21 -20.58
CA ARG A 187 5.88 -6.08 -21.61
C ARG A 187 4.97 -7.14 -20.98
N PRO A 188 3.73 -6.78 -20.63
CA PRO A 188 2.75 -7.73 -20.12
C PRO A 188 2.52 -8.89 -21.09
N SER A 189 2.48 -10.12 -20.57
CA SER A 189 1.93 -11.27 -21.31
C SER A 189 0.41 -11.21 -21.31
N ALA A 190 -0.25 -11.83 -22.29
CA ALA A 190 -1.72 -11.91 -22.35
C ALA A 190 -2.32 -12.94 -21.36
N THR A 191 -1.64 -13.23 -20.25
CA THR A 191 -2.05 -14.23 -19.26
C THR A 191 -2.34 -13.56 -17.93
N ALA A 192 -3.41 -13.96 -17.24
CA ALA A 192 -3.70 -13.51 -15.89
C ALA A 192 -2.49 -13.59 -14.95
N ALA A 193 -2.42 -12.68 -13.97
CA ALA A 193 -1.42 -12.76 -12.93
C ALA A 193 -1.47 -14.10 -12.15
N ASN A 194 -0.33 -14.48 -11.60
CA ASN A 194 -0.23 -15.62 -10.70
C ASN A 194 0.53 -15.19 -9.44
N ALA A 195 -0.21 -14.76 -8.43
CA ALA A 195 0.33 -14.28 -7.16
C ALA A 195 1.35 -15.27 -6.55
N PHE A 196 1.05 -16.57 -6.52
CA PHE A 196 1.99 -17.58 -6.02
C PHE A 196 3.29 -17.67 -6.83
N ALA A 197 3.23 -17.51 -8.15
CA ALA A 197 4.43 -17.51 -8.98
C ALA A 197 5.27 -16.25 -8.73
N ILE A 198 4.61 -15.10 -8.58
CA ILE A 198 5.26 -13.81 -8.28
C ILE A 198 5.91 -13.85 -6.88
N LYS A 199 5.21 -14.36 -5.85
CA LYS A 199 5.78 -14.51 -4.50
C LYS A 199 7.02 -15.39 -4.48
N LYS A 200 7.10 -16.43 -5.33
CA LYS A 200 8.31 -17.27 -5.45
C LYS A 200 9.52 -16.51 -6.02
N GLU A 201 9.30 -15.38 -6.69
CA GLU A 201 10.39 -14.52 -7.16
C GLU A 201 11.03 -13.73 -6.01
N LEU A 202 10.31 -13.47 -4.92
CA LEU A 202 10.79 -12.75 -3.73
C LEU A 202 11.67 -13.67 -2.87
N ASN A 203 12.63 -13.10 -2.13
CA ASN A 203 13.40 -13.87 -1.15
C ASN A 203 12.54 -14.20 0.08
N ASN A 204 12.73 -15.39 0.64
CA ASN A 204 12.19 -15.71 1.96
C ASN A 204 13.17 -15.16 3.00
N GLY A 205 12.77 -14.17 3.79
CA GLY A 205 13.63 -13.60 4.81
C GLY A 205 13.05 -12.36 5.46
N CYS A 206 13.86 -11.74 6.31
CA CYS A 206 13.62 -10.40 6.84
C CYS A 206 14.24 -9.36 5.88
N PRO A 207 13.87 -8.07 6.02
CA PRO A 207 14.64 -7.01 5.38
C PRO A 207 16.15 -7.11 5.71
N PRO A 208 17.05 -6.66 4.83
CA PRO A 208 16.79 -5.90 3.60
C PRO A 208 16.58 -6.77 2.34
N ASP A 209 16.71 -8.10 2.45
CA ASP A 209 16.97 -8.94 1.28
C ASP A 209 15.72 -9.34 0.46
N VAL A 210 14.51 -8.95 0.88
CA VAL A 210 13.24 -9.45 0.32
C VAL A 210 13.12 -9.20 -1.20
N HIS A 211 13.54 -8.01 -1.65
CA HIS A 211 13.31 -7.52 -3.02
C HIS A 211 14.57 -7.44 -3.90
N THR A 212 15.63 -8.18 -3.57
CA THR A 212 16.96 -8.05 -4.22
C THR A 212 17.20 -8.93 -5.46
N ARG A 213 16.18 -9.65 -5.95
CA ARG A 213 16.34 -10.62 -7.04
C ARG A 213 15.23 -10.60 -8.07
N ASN A 214 15.46 -11.27 -9.21
CA ASN A 214 14.46 -11.50 -10.26
C ASN A 214 13.84 -10.20 -10.84
N GLY A 215 14.59 -9.10 -10.82
CA GLY A 215 14.16 -7.80 -11.33
C GLY A 215 13.24 -7.02 -10.38
N TRP A 216 13.06 -7.49 -9.15
CA TRP A 216 12.53 -6.66 -8.08
C TRP A 216 13.56 -5.60 -7.68
N GLN A 217 13.04 -4.46 -7.23
CA GLN A 217 13.79 -3.34 -6.67
C GLN A 217 13.25 -3.06 -5.28
N THR A 218 14.16 -2.88 -4.33
CA THR A 218 13.81 -2.41 -2.99
C THR A 218 13.46 -0.92 -3.06
N LEU A 219 12.37 -0.52 -2.40
CA LEU A 219 12.02 0.89 -2.24
C LEU A 219 12.52 1.40 -0.90
N CYS A 220 12.07 0.78 0.18
CA CYS A 220 12.52 1.04 1.53
C CYS A 220 12.23 -0.14 2.46
N TRP A 221 12.93 -0.16 3.59
CA TRP A 221 12.74 -1.15 4.64
C TRP A 221 13.16 -0.58 5.99
N GLY A 222 12.63 -1.14 7.07
CA GLY A 222 12.98 -0.81 8.43
C GLY A 222 12.79 -2.00 9.37
N TYR A 223 13.54 -2.06 10.45
CA TYR A 223 13.36 -3.01 11.55
C TYR A 223 14.02 -2.51 12.84
N TYR A 224 13.60 -3.04 13.99
CA TYR A 224 14.37 -2.88 15.23
C TYR A 224 15.42 -3.98 15.32
N ASP A 225 16.68 -3.59 15.54
CA ASP A 225 17.77 -4.55 15.73
C ASP A 225 17.54 -5.35 17.01
N ASP A 226 17.24 -6.64 16.87
CA ASP A 226 17.06 -7.59 17.98
C ASP A 226 18.33 -8.44 18.23
N SER A 227 19.46 -8.06 17.64
CA SER A 227 20.73 -8.76 17.77
C SER A 227 21.52 -8.31 19.02
N HIS A 228 22.69 -8.94 19.24
CA HIS A 228 23.71 -8.48 20.19
C HIS A 228 23.22 -8.10 21.60
N GLU A 229 22.46 -8.99 22.26
CA GLU A 229 21.97 -8.79 23.63
C GLU A 229 20.84 -7.75 23.77
N ASN A 230 20.33 -7.20 22.66
CA ASN A 230 19.19 -6.29 22.65
C ASN A 230 17.84 -7.03 22.77
N TYR A 231 17.62 -7.70 23.90
CA TYR A 231 16.40 -8.46 24.19
C TYR A 231 16.01 -8.39 25.67
N GLY A 232 14.74 -8.64 25.98
CA GLY A 232 14.24 -8.66 27.35
C GLY A 232 14.41 -7.31 28.07
N LYS A 233 15.01 -7.31 29.27
CA LYS A 233 15.25 -6.08 30.06
C LYS A 233 16.22 -5.10 29.39
N ASN A 234 17.10 -5.61 28.53
CA ASN A 234 18.09 -4.82 27.81
C ASN A 234 17.57 -4.32 26.46
N TRP A 235 16.33 -4.65 26.10
CA TRP A 235 15.77 -4.24 24.82
C TRP A 235 15.69 -2.72 24.69
N ARG A 236 16.06 -2.21 23.52
CA ARG A 236 16.10 -0.81 23.11
C ARG A 236 15.56 -0.68 21.68
N ARG A 237 15.00 0.48 21.35
CA ARG A 237 14.47 0.79 20.01
C ARG A 237 15.58 1.20 19.04
N ILE A 238 16.49 0.26 18.77
CA ILE A 238 17.58 0.48 17.82
C ILE A 238 17.03 0.32 16.39
N GLU A 239 16.60 1.43 15.80
CA GLU A 239 16.04 1.46 14.46
C GLU A 239 17.13 1.32 13.37
N CYS A 240 16.95 0.31 12.52
CA CYS A 240 17.71 0.08 11.29
C CYS A 240 16.77 0.25 10.11
N GLY A 241 17.10 1.12 9.15
CA GLY A 241 16.25 1.33 7.99
C GLY A 241 16.94 2.10 6.87
N GLN A 242 16.43 1.95 5.66
CA GLN A 242 16.96 2.64 4.49
C GLN A 242 15.90 2.81 3.40
N VAL A 243 15.96 3.95 2.70
CA VAL A 243 15.32 4.13 1.38
C VAL A 243 16.36 3.77 0.32
N GLU A 244 16.13 2.67 -0.41
CA GLU A 244 17.01 2.14 -1.45
C GLU A 244 16.60 2.61 -2.86
N LEU A 245 16.12 3.85 -2.93
CA LEU A 245 15.63 4.44 -4.15
C LEU A 245 16.66 5.41 -4.74
N HIS A 246 16.76 5.41 -6.06
CA HIS A 246 17.67 6.27 -6.82
C HIS A 246 16.89 7.09 -7.86
N GLU A 247 17.47 8.20 -8.35
CA GLU A 247 16.82 9.09 -9.34
C GLU A 247 16.29 8.32 -10.55
N GLU A 248 17.07 7.39 -11.10
CA GLU A 248 16.66 6.53 -12.21
C GLU A 248 15.44 5.67 -11.86
N GLY A 249 15.40 5.10 -10.65
CA GLY A 249 14.29 4.28 -10.17
C GLY A 249 12.99 5.07 -10.00
N VAL A 250 13.08 6.29 -9.48
CA VAL A 250 11.94 7.21 -9.36
C VAL A 250 11.41 7.61 -10.73
N MET A 251 12.30 7.97 -11.66
CA MET A 251 11.92 8.31 -13.02
C MET A 251 11.24 7.12 -13.71
N ASP A 252 11.79 5.92 -13.58
CA ASP A 252 11.21 4.70 -14.15
C ASP A 252 9.79 4.42 -13.63
N VAL A 253 9.55 4.63 -12.33
CA VAL A 253 8.21 4.50 -11.73
C VAL A 253 7.27 5.56 -12.30
N HIS A 254 7.70 6.82 -12.33
CA HIS A 254 6.90 7.90 -12.86
C HIS A 254 6.53 7.67 -14.33
N GLU A 255 7.50 7.35 -15.18
CA GLU A 255 7.28 7.07 -16.60
C GLU A 255 6.37 5.87 -16.82
N ALA A 256 6.52 4.84 -15.98
CA ALA A 256 5.65 3.67 -16.04
C ALA A 256 4.19 4.04 -15.75
N LEU A 257 3.92 4.94 -14.81
CA LEU A 257 2.56 5.30 -14.38
C LEU A 257 1.96 6.44 -15.23
N PHE A 258 2.71 7.52 -15.40
CA PHE A 258 2.21 8.81 -15.90
C PHE A 258 2.78 9.19 -17.27
N GLY A 259 3.70 8.40 -17.82
CA GLY A 259 4.36 8.66 -19.09
C GLY A 259 5.62 9.52 -18.98
N GLU A 260 6.29 9.71 -20.12
CA GLU A 260 7.54 10.46 -20.22
C GLU A 260 7.39 11.90 -19.70
N MET A 261 8.42 12.35 -18.97
CA MET A 261 8.48 13.71 -18.44
C MET A 261 9.80 14.37 -18.82
N GLU A 262 9.72 15.58 -19.39
CA GLU A 262 10.91 16.37 -19.69
C GLU A 262 11.41 17.07 -18.42
N LYS A 263 12.70 16.89 -18.10
CA LYS A 263 13.33 17.57 -16.97
C LYS A 263 13.45 19.08 -17.29
N PRO A 264 12.87 19.97 -16.48
CA PRO A 264 12.96 21.40 -16.71
C PRO A 264 14.39 21.93 -16.62
N ALA A 265 14.62 23.14 -17.15
CA ALA A 265 15.89 23.83 -16.96
C ALA A 265 16.10 24.19 -15.48
N GLU A 266 17.33 24.06 -14.98
CA GLU A 266 17.66 24.34 -13.57
C GLU A 266 17.36 25.78 -13.13
N THR A 267 17.26 26.71 -14.07
CA THR A 267 16.93 28.12 -13.81
C THR A 267 15.46 28.36 -13.52
N ASP A 268 14.57 27.41 -13.86
CA ASP A 268 13.14 27.50 -13.60
C ASP A 268 12.78 26.72 -12.33
N SER A 269 12.86 27.41 -11.20
CA SER A 269 12.63 26.80 -9.88
C SER A 269 11.21 26.28 -9.70
N GLU A 270 10.21 26.95 -10.28
CA GLU A 270 8.80 26.58 -10.17
C GLU A 270 8.51 25.30 -10.98
N ALA A 271 8.97 25.27 -12.24
CA ALA A 271 8.84 24.07 -13.07
C ALA A 271 9.62 22.89 -12.46
N MET A 272 10.83 23.13 -11.93
CA MET A 272 11.61 22.09 -11.28
C MET A 272 10.93 21.55 -10.01
N LEU A 273 10.29 22.41 -9.21
CA LEU A 273 9.51 21.96 -8.05
C LEU A 273 8.32 21.11 -8.49
N ALA A 274 7.56 21.54 -9.51
CA ALA A 274 6.44 20.77 -10.04
C ALA A 274 6.89 19.40 -10.59
N TYR A 275 8.03 19.36 -11.30
CA TYR A 275 8.66 18.12 -11.77
C TYR A 275 8.96 17.17 -10.60
N ARG A 276 9.66 17.64 -9.57
CA ARG A 276 10.01 16.83 -8.39
C ARG A 276 8.79 16.39 -7.59
N ARG A 277 7.78 17.25 -7.43
CA ARG A 277 6.52 16.89 -6.78
C ARG A 277 5.78 15.79 -7.55
N SER A 278 5.81 15.81 -8.88
CA SER A 278 5.25 14.73 -9.68
C SER A 278 5.99 13.40 -9.49
N LEU A 279 7.33 13.44 -9.39
CA LEU A 279 8.14 12.27 -9.05
C LEU A 279 7.77 11.69 -7.67
N VAL A 280 7.66 12.55 -6.65
CA VAL A 280 7.23 12.16 -5.28
C VAL A 280 5.86 11.48 -5.31
N ARG A 281 4.89 12.01 -6.06
CA ARG A 281 3.55 11.41 -6.20
C ARG A 281 3.58 10.01 -6.81
N GLY A 282 4.49 9.75 -7.75
CA GLY A 282 4.70 8.40 -8.29
C GLY A 282 5.10 7.40 -7.21
N ILE A 283 5.98 7.81 -6.29
CA ILE A 283 6.41 6.97 -5.17
C ILE A 283 5.31 6.83 -4.11
N ARG A 284 4.62 7.91 -3.78
CA ARG A 284 3.45 7.87 -2.88
C ARG A 284 2.36 6.95 -3.41
N LEU A 285 2.17 6.85 -4.73
CA LEU A 285 1.21 5.90 -5.31
C LEU A 285 1.63 4.43 -5.09
N LEU A 286 2.93 4.12 -5.05
CA LEU A 286 3.38 2.76 -4.69
C LEU A 286 3.07 2.42 -3.23
N LEU A 287 3.28 3.37 -2.31
CA LEU A 287 2.93 3.24 -0.89
C LEU A 287 1.40 3.10 -0.71
N ALA A 288 0.64 4.00 -1.32
CA ALA A 288 -0.82 4.01 -1.25
C ALA A 288 -1.43 2.73 -1.83
N ALA A 289 -0.84 2.14 -2.87
CA ALA A 289 -1.32 0.90 -3.47
C ALA A 289 -1.26 -0.31 -2.53
N VAL A 290 -0.45 -0.27 -1.47
CA VAL A 290 -0.37 -1.33 -0.46
C VAL A 290 -0.98 -0.91 0.89
N GLY A 291 -1.76 0.17 0.91
CA GLY A 291 -2.47 0.66 2.09
C GLY A 291 -1.65 1.58 2.99
N VAL A 292 -0.47 2.02 2.56
CA VAL A 292 0.39 2.91 3.34
C VAL A 292 0.14 4.36 2.94
N SER A 293 -0.46 5.14 3.83
CA SER A 293 -0.51 6.60 3.69
C SER A 293 0.79 7.20 4.22
N TYR A 294 1.46 7.97 3.38
CA TYR A 294 2.65 8.72 3.75
C TYR A 294 2.75 9.99 2.92
N ASP A 295 2.64 11.14 3.58
CA ASP A 295 2.84 12.45 3.02
C ASP A 295 4.32 12.78 3.02
N VAL A 296 4.80 13.25 1.88
CA VAL A 296 6.20 13.62 1.68
C VAL A 296 6.24 15.11 1.34
N ALA A 297 6.79 15.89 2.26
CA ALA A 297 6.95 17.33 2.08
C ALA A 297 7.78 17.61 0.82
N CYS A 298 7.30 18.53 -0.02
CA CYS A 298 8.01 19.04 -1.18
C CYS A 298 8.57 20.46 -0.95
N THR A 299 8.14 21.12 0.12
CA THR A 299 8.56 22.47 0.53
C THR A 299 8.73 22.54 2.06
N ASP A 300 9.41 23.57 2.57
CA ASP A 300 9.69 23.70 4.02
C ASP A 300 8.43 23.99 4.88
N ASP A 301 7.32 24.42 4.26
CA ASP A 301 6.01 24.64 4.91
C ASP A 301 5.12 23.39 4.96
N GLU A 302 5.51 22.31 4.28
CA GLU A 302 4.83 21.02 4.31
C GLU A 302 5.50 20.09 5.35
N SER A 303 4.79 19.08 5.84
CA SER A 303 5.28 18.10 6.83
C SER A 303 5.34 16.70 6.24
N ASP A 304 6.25 15.87 6.74
CA ASP A 304 6.23 14.43 6.46
C ASP A 304 5.34 13.73 7.49
N GLU A 305 4.29 13.06 7.04
CA GLU A 305 3.28 12.44 7.92
C GLU A 305 2.91 11.04 7.43
N GLY A 306 3.14 10.02 8.25
CA GLY A 306 2.76 8.63 7.96
C GLY A 306 1.52 8.21 8.74
N THR A 307 0.83 7.17 8.28
CA THR A 307 -0.24 6.53 9.05
C THR A 307 0.30 5.88 10.33
N HIS A 308 -0.50 5.93 11.40
CA HIS A 308 -0.20 5.25 12.65
C HIS A 308 -0.38 3.72 12.56
N GLU A 309 -1.21 3.25 11.62
CA GLU A 309 -1.56 1.82 11.49
C GLU A 309 -0.40 0.96 10.96
N LEU A 310 0.44 1.53 10.08
CA LEU A 310 1.60 0.87 9.49
C LEU A 310 2.84 1.72 9.74
N MET A 311 3.50 1.46 10.87
CA MET A 311 4.69 2.20 11.28
C MET A 311 5.83 1.97 10.29
N LEU A 312 6.25 3.02 9.57
CA LEU A 312 7.46 2.99 8.73
C LEU A 312 8.71 3.50 9.47
N GLU A 313 8.53 4.21 10.57
CA GLU A 313 9.59 4.90 11.30
C GLU A 313 9.33 4.73 12.79
N GLY A 314 10.30 4.19 13.52
CA GLY A 314 10.17 3.84 14.94
C GLY A 314 10.48 4.99 15.90
N LEU A 315 11.23 5.99 15.43
CA LEU A 315 11.67 7.17 16.16
C LEU A 315 11.11 8.45 15.56
N SER A 316 11.50 9.61 16.10
CA SER A 316 11.02 10.89 15.59
C SER A 316 11.60 11.27 14.21
N ASP A 317 12.68 10.60 13.77
CA ASP A 317 13.35 10.85 12.49
C ASP A 317 12.49 10.48 11.28
N LYS A 318 12.16 11.50 10.46
CA LYS A 318 11.44 11.36 9.18
C LYS A 318 12.35 10.94 8.02
N TRP A 319 13.09 9.86 8.21
CA TRP A 319 14.10 9.41 7.25
C TRP A 319 13.49 8.82 5.96
N VAL A 320 12.27 8.29 5.99
CA VAL A 320 11.56 7.79 4.81
C VAL A 320 11.21 8.94 3.88
N GLY A 321 10.53 9.98 4.38
CA GLY A 321 10.20 11.17 3.61
C GLY A 321 11.43 11.84 3.02
N ARG A 322 12.47 12.05 3.85
CA ARG A 322 13.76 12.60 3.41
C ARG A 322 14.46 11.73 2.36
N GLY A 323 14.43 10.40 2.50
CA GLY A 323 15.00 9.47 1.54
C GLY A 323 14.29 9.54 0.17
N ILE A 324 12.95 9.58 0.17
CA ILE A 324 12.15 9.74 -1.04
C ILE A 324 12.45 11.09 -1.73
N ARG A 325 12.49 12.19 -0.97
CA ARG A 325 12.88 13.51 -1.50
C ARG A 325 14.25 13.47 -2.17
N ASN A 326 15.25 12.92 -1.48
CA ASN A 326 16.61 12.82 -2.01
C ASN A 326 16.64 12.02 -3.32
N ALA A 327 15.92 10.90 -3.40
CA ALA A 327 15.78 10.11 -4.63
C ALA A 327 15.10 10.90 -5.76
N CYS A 328 14.16 11.79 -5.43
CA CYS A 328 13.52 12.70 -6.38
C CYS A 328 14.39 13.93 -6.72
N GLY A 329 15.61 14.03 -6.19
CA GLY A 329 16.50 15.17 -6.37
C GLY A 329 16.04 16.44 -5.64
N LEU A 330 15.18 16.31 -4.64
CA LEU A 330 14.68 17.38 -3.79
C LEU A 330 15.42 17.37 -2.44
N ARG A 331 15.75 18.56 -1.91
CA ARG A 331 16.29 18.73 -0.57
C ARG A 331 15.73 19.99 0.07
N LEU A 332 15.15 19.85 1.27
CA LEU A 332 14.61 20.94 2.08
C LEU A 332 15.72 21.57 2.94
N ALA A 333 15.47 22.79 3.45
CA ALA A 333 16.45 23.48 4.28
C ALA A 333 16.68 22.75 5.61
N ARG A 334 15.62 22.15 6.16
CA ARG A 334 15.63 21.42 7.44
C ARG A 334 16.24 20.01 7.39
N ASP A 335 16.31 19.40 6.20
CA ASP A 335 16.71 17.98 6.03
C ASP A 335 18.06 17.66 6.69
N ALA A 336 19.03 18.57 6.60
CA ALA A 336 20.38 18.36 7.15
C ALA A 336 20.43 18.43 8.69
N GLU A 337 19.49 19.15 9.30
CA GLU A 337 19.37 19.22 10.76
C GLU A 337 18.59 18.02 11.30
N GLU A 338 17.47 17.67 10.67
CA GLU A 338 16.68 16.49 11.00
C GLU A 338 17.50 15.20 10.88
N GLU A 339 18.30 15.02 9.82
CA GLU A 339 19.19 13.87 9.67
C GLU A 339 20.19 13.76 10.82
N ARG A 340 20.74 14.89 11.28
CA ARG A 340 21.68 14.92 12.41
C ARG A 340 20.99 14.61 13.73
N ALA A 341 19.80 15.18 13.94
CA ALA A 341 19.00 14.95 15.14
C ALA A 341 18.57 13.47 15.23
N GLY A 342 18.07 12.90 14.13
CA GLY A 342 17.69 11.49 14.07
C GLY A 342 18.89 10.54 14.24
N ALA A 343 20.06 10.88 13.71
CA ALA A 343 21.29 10.11 13.96
C ALA A 343 21.72 10.17 15.43
N GLN A 344 21.50 11.31 16.10
CA GLN A 344 21.76 11.46 17.53
C GLN A 344 20.74 10.68 18.37
N GLU A 345 19.44 10.76 18.06
CA GLU A 345 18.37 10.02 18.74
C GLU A 345 18.62 8.50 18.68
N ARG A 346 18.95 7.96 17.49
CA ARG A 346 19.33 6.54 17.35
C ARG A 346 20.54 6.16 18.21
N LEU A 347 21.52 7.05 18.35
CA LEU A 347 22.69 6.80 19.18
C LEU A 347 22.37 6.85 20.68
N GLU A 348 21.44 7.72 21.09
CA GLU A 348 20.96 7.83 22.47
C GLU A 348 20.14 6.60 22.86
N GLU A 349 19.19 6.18 22.02
CA GLU A 349 18.42 4.94 22.20
C GLU A 349 19.32 3.70 22.28
N ALA A 350 20.36 3.63 21.45
CA ALA A 350 21.30 2.51 21.46
C ALA A 350 22.18 2.44 22.72
N LYS A 351 22.40 3.56 23.43
CA LYS A 351 23.12 3.54 24.71
C LYS A 351 22.24 3.07 25.87
N GLY A 352 20.94 3.33 25.80
CA GLY A 352 20.02 3.11 26.90
C GLY A 352 20.17 4.12 28.03
N TYR A 353 19.25 4.07 28.98
CA TYR A 353 19.37 4.77 30.26
C TYR A 353 20.21 3.90 31.20
N ASP A 354 21.29 4.44 31.75
CA ASP A 354 22.02 3.83 32.86
C ASP A 354 21.11 3.92 34.10
N ASP A 355 20.20 2.96 34.25
CA ASP A 355 19.43 2.77 35.50
C ASP A 355 20.39 2.20 36.57
N ASP A 356 21.28 3.06 37.07
CA ASP A 356 22.06 2.86 38.30
C ASP A 356 21.19 3.10 39.56
N ASP A 357 19.90 2.77 39.51
CA ASP A 357 19.06 2.66 40.70
C ASP A 357 19.18 1.22 41.21
N GLU A 358 20.33 0.95 41.85
CA GLU A 358 20.47 -0.10 42.85
C GLU A 358 19.41 0.15 43.94
N ASP A 359 18.20 -0.38 43.75
CA ASP A 359 17.27 -0.59 44.85
C ASP A 359 17.92 -1.60 45.80
N ASP A 360 18.61 -1.05 46.80
CA ASP A 360 18.99 -1.69 48.05
C ASP A 360 17.76 -2.47 48.55
N ASP A 361 17.78 -3.80 48.33
CA ASP A 361 16.96 -4.77 49.04
C ASP A 361 17.34 -4.69 50.53
N GLU A 362 16.84 -3.66 51.24
CA GLU A 362 16.79 -3.64 52.69
C GLU A 362 15.79 -4.73 53.09
N GLU A 363 16.31 -5.93 53.37
CA GLU A 363 15.59 -7.06 53.95
C GLU A 363 14.77 -6.60 55.16
N GLY A 364 13.50 -6.28 54.92
CA GLY A 364 12.52 -6.00 55.95
C GLY A 364 12.24 -7.26 56.75
N ASP A 365 12.97 -7.40 57.85
CA ASP A 365 12.83 -8.37 58.92
C ASP A 365 11.36 -8.37 59.42
N TYR A 366 10.53 -9.26 58.88
CA TYR A 366 9.18 -9.50 59.38
C TYR A 366 9.29 -10.33 60.66
N ASP A 367 9.46 -9.61 61.78
CA ASP A 367 9.36 -10.14 63.13
C ASP A 367 7.95 -10.72 63.35
N ASP A 368 7.91 -12.04 63.47
CA ASP A 368 6.74 -12.89 63.65
C ASP A 368 6.25 -12.79 65.12
N ASP A 369 5.51 -11.72 65.46
CA ASP A 369 4.92 -11.58 66.80
C ASP A 369 3.55 -12.29 66.88
N TYR A 370 3.61 -13.58 67.18
CA TYR A 370 2.50 -14.35 67.74
C TYR A 370 2.26 -13.96 69.20
N GLY A 371 1.23 -13.15 69.46
CA GLY A 371 0.81 -12.74 70.81
C GLY A 371 -0.68 -12.95 71.12
N PHE A 372 -1.00 -14.13 71.67
CA PHE A 372 -2.10 -14.53 72.58
C PHE A 372 -3.57 -14.15 72.33
#